data_AF-A0A1Q5XQB8-F1
#
_entry.id   AF-A0A1Q5XQB8-F1
#
_cell.length_a   1.000
_cell.length_b   1.000
_cell.length_c   1.000
_cell.angle_alpha   90.00
_cell.angle_beta   90.00
_cell.angle_gamma   90.00
#
_symmetry.space_group_name_H-M   'P 1'
#
loop_
_entity.id
_entity.type
_entity.pdbx_description
1 polymer ?
#
loop_
_entity_poly.entity_id
_entity_poly.type
_entity_poly.pdbx_seq_one_letter_code
_entity_poly.pdbx_strand_id
1 'polypeptide(L)'
;MKGEYLQYFGGLLLVVGIIVSVPIAIDSESILTGVYTAMWSTIGGMFFIGFGELLRSILRIEHRIAGPRPHFDPLTGQYVDTPHDKH
;
A
#
# COMPACT_ATOMS: atom_id res chain seq x y z
N MET A 1 1.98 -7.68 4.58
CA MET A 1 2.45 -6.55 5.40
C MET A 1 2.91 -5.35 4.58
N LYS A 2 3.93 -5.40 3.70
CA LYS A 2 4.43 -4.19 2.98
C LYS A 2 3.38 -3.45 2.12
N GLY A 3 2.51 -4.17 1.42
CA GLY A 3 1.46 -3.54 0.59
C GLY A 3 0.32 -2.87 1.38
N GLU A 4 0.12 -3.23 2.65
CA GLU A 4 -0.96 -2.67 3.49
C GLU A 4 -0.64 -1.25 3.93
N TYR A 5 0.60 -1.01 4.35
CA TYR A 5 1.07 0.33 4.71
C TYR A 5 0.95 1.32 3.56
N LEU A 6 1.13 0.86 2.32
CA LEU A 6 1.02 1.71 1.15
C LEU A 6 -0.42 2.15 0.87
N GLN A 7 -1.39 1.28 1.15
CA GLN A 7 -2.81 1.62 1.05
C GLN A 7 -3.23 2.58 2.14
N TYR A 8 -2.79 2.36 3.39
CA TYR A 8 -3.04 3.29 4.48
C TYR A 8 -2.41 4.66 4.20
N PHE A 9 -1.21 4.68 3.63
CA PHE A 9 -0.57 5.92 3.20
C PHE A 9 -1.37 6.63 2.10
N GLY A 10 -1.82 5.91 1.06
CA GLY A 10 -2.66 6.49 0.01
C GLY A 10 -4.00 7.01 0.52
N GLY A 11 -4.63 6.30 1.46
CA GLY A 11 -5.86 6.74 2.14
C GLY A 11 -5.63 7.97 3.02
N LEU A 12 -4.53 8.02 3.77
CA LEU A 12 -4.14 9.18 4.56
C LEU A 12 -3.90 10.40 3.65
N LEU A 13 -3.21 10.22 2.54
CA LEU A 13 -2.91 11.27 1.58
C LEU A 13 -4.19 11.88 1.01
N LEU A 14 -5.18 11.03 0.66
CA LEU A 14 -6.52 11.46 0.26
C LEU A 14 -7.20 12.34 1.32
N VAL A 15 -7.31 11.84 2.54
CA VAL A 15 -8.00 12.54 3.64
C VAL A 15 -7.31 13.87 3.96
N VAL A 16 -5.98 13.85 4.13
CA VAL A 16 -5.20 15.04 4.44
C VAL A 16 -5.27 16.05 3.30
N GLY A 17 -5.15 15.62 2.05
CA GLY A 17 -5.20 16.55 0.92
C GLY A 17 -6.58 17.18 0.73
N ILE A 18 -7.67 16.49 1.04
CA ILE A 18 -9.02 17.09 1.05
C ILE A 18 -9.11 18.13 2.17
N ILE A 19 -8.69 17.80 3.39
CA ILE A 19 -8.74 18.72 4.53
C ILE A 19 -7.89 19.96 4.27
N VAL A 20 -6.69 19.79 3.71
CA VAL A 20 -5.72 20.88 3.45
C VAL A 20 -6.07 21.69 2.19
N SER A 21 -6.86 21.15 1.26
CA SER A 21 -7.30 21.91 0.07
C SER A 21 -8.14 23.14 0.41
N VAL A 22 -8.91 23.09 1.51
CA VAL A 22 -9.77 24.20 1.95
C VAL A 22 -8.96 25.40 2.46
N PRO A 23 -8.04 25.26 3.45
CA PRO A 23 -7.22 26.39 3.89
C PRO A 23 -6.32 26.92 2.78
N ILE A 24 -5.81 26.07 1.87
CA ILE A 24 -5.04 26.53 0.71
C ILE A 24 -5.89 27.37 -0.25
N ALA A 25 -7.15 26.99 -0.49
CA ALA A 25 -8.06 27.77 -1.33
C ALA A 25 -8.33 29.16 -0.74
N ILE A 26 -8.47 29.23 0.59
CA ILE A 26 -8.72 30.49 1.31
C ILE A 26 -7.46 31.37 1.28
N ASP A 27 -6.29 30.82 1.59
CA ASP A 27 -5.02 31.55 1.64
C ASP A 27 -4.59 32.08 0.25
N SER A 28 -4.88 31.32 -0.81
CA SER A 28 -4.57 31.72 -2.19
C SER A 28 -5.64 32.60 -2.85
N GLU A 29 -6.72 32.93 -2.15
CA GLU A 29 -7.91 33.63 -2.67
C GLU A 29 -8.47 33.02 -3.98
N SER A 30 -8.19 31.73 -4.21
CA SER A 30 -8.43 31.08 -5.49
C SER A 30 -9.00 29.68 -5.29
N ILE A 31 -10.27 29.54 -5.67
CA ILE A 31 -10.99 28.26 -5.66
C ILE A 31 -10.29 27.25 -6.56
N LEU A 32 -9.73 27.69 -7.70
CA LEU A 32 -9.01 26.83 -8.63
C LEU A 32 -7.80 26.17 -7.97
N THR A 33 -7.06 26.89 -7.15
CA THR A 33 -5.91 26.34 -6.42
C THR A 33 -6.34 25.20 -5.50
N GLY A 34 -7.41 25.40 -4.73
CA GLY A 34 -7.98 24.36 -3.87
C GLY A 34 -8.43 23.12 -4.64
N VAL A 35 -9.12 23.32 -5.76
CA VAL A 35 -9.55 22.21 -6.65
C VAL A 35 -8.35 21.45 -7.19
N TYR A 36 -7.30 22.14 -7.66
CA TYR A 36 -6.08 21.49 -8.13
C TYR A 36 -5.38 20.70 -7.04
N THR A 37 -5.29 21.24 -5.82
CA THR A 37 -4.70 20.54 -4.68
C THR A 37 -5.48 19.27 -4.33
N ALA A 38 -6.81 19.36 -4.27
CA ALA A 38 -7.68 18.21 -4.03
C ALA A 38 -7.54 17.14 -5.13
N MET A 39 -7.45 17.58 -6.39
CA MET A 39 -7.28 16.70 -7.55
C MET A 39 -5.94 15.96 -7.50
N TRP A 40 -4.83 16.66 -7.23
CA TRP A 40 -3.51 16.04 -7.11
C TRP A 40 -3.42 15.07 -5.94
N SER A 41 -4.02 15.42 -4.79
CA SER A 41 -4.14 14.50 -3.66
C SER A 41 -4.90 13.23 -4.04
N THR A 42 -6.01 13.38 -4.77
CA THR A 42 -6.83 12.24 -5.19
C THR A 42 -6.06 11.32 -6.14
N ILE A 43 -5.38 11.88 -7.14
CA ILE A 43 -4.54 11.13 -8.08
C ILE A 43 -3.44 10.38 -7.33
N GLY A 44 -2.71 11.07 -6.45
CA GLY A 44 -1.64 10.47 -5.66
C GLY A 44 -2.16 9.37 -4.73
N GLY A 45 -3.23 9.63 -3.99
CA GLY A 45 -3.80 8.66 -3.06
C GLY A 45 -4.31 7.41 -3.75
N MET A 46 -5.03 7.56 -4.87
CA MET A 46 -5.51 6.43 -5.68
C MET A 46 -4.34 5.63 -6.28
N PHE A 47 -3.26 6.30 -6.70
CA PHE A 47 -2.05 5.63 -7.17
C PHE A 47 -1.44 4.75 -6.08
N PHE A 48 -1.25 5.26 -4.87
CA PHE A 48 -0.66 4.48 -3.77
C PHE A 48 -1.57 3.34 -3.31
N ILE A 49 -2.89 3.54 -3.29
CA ILE A 49 -3.86 2.48 -2.98
C ILE A 49 -3.78 1.37 -4.03
N GLY A 50 -3.87 1.72 -5.31
CA GLY A 50 -3.83 0.75 -6.41
C GLY A 50 -2.50 0.01 -6.49
N PHE A 51 -1.38 0.72 -6.31
CA PHE A 51 -0.06 0.10 -6.28
C PHE A 51 0.13 -0.81 -5.05
N GLY A 52 -0.44 -0.45 -3.90
CA GLY A 52 -0.47 -1.32 -2.71
C GLY A 52 -1.24 -2.63 -2.94
N GLU A 53 -2.39 -2.57 -3.61
CA GLU A 53 -3.14 -3.77 -4.05
C GLU A 53 -2.34 -4.62 -5.04
N LEU A 54 -1.66 -3.99 -6.01
CA LEU A 54 -0.81 -4.70 -6.96
C LEU A 54 0.31 -5.48 -6.24
N LEU A 55 0.99 -4.85 -5.29
CA LEU A 55 2.04 -5.50 -4.49
C LEU A 55 1.49 -6.66 -3.66
N ARG A 56 0.30 -6.52 -3.07
CA ARG A 56 -0.36 -7.64 -2.35
C ARG A 56 -0.65 -8.81 -3.29
N SER A 57 -1.14 -8.51 -4.50
CA SER A 57 -1.41 -9.52 -5.52
C SER A 57 -0.13 -10.25 -5.94
N ILE A 58 0.94 -9.51 -6.25
CA ILE A 58 2.23 -10.08 -6.63
C ILE A 58 2.79 -10.94 -5.50
N LEU A 59 2.77 -10.47 -4.25
CA LEU A 59 3.25 -11.25 -3.10
C LEU A 59 2.45 -12.55 -2.92
N ARG A 60 1.13 -12.52 -3.14
CA ARG A 60 0.28 -13.71 -3.08
C ARG A 60 0.62 -14.69 -4.21
N ILE A 61 0.88 -14.19 -5.41
CA ILE A 61 1.31 -15.00 -6.55
C ILE A 61 2.69 -15.59 -6.30
N GLU A 62 3.65 -14.79 -5.85
CA GLU A 62 5.00 -15.23 -5.48
C GLU A 62 4.91 -16.35 -4.43
N HIS A 63 4.07 -16.20 -3.41
CA HIS A 63 3.89 -17.24 -2.40
C HIS A 63 3.25 -18.52 -2.95
N ARG A 64 2.34 -18.41 -3.94
CA ARG A 64 1.76 -19.56 -4.64
C ARG A 64 2.75 -20.26 -5.58
N ILE A 65 3.65 -19.52 -6.21
CA ILE A 65 4.58 -20.05 -7.22
C ILE A 65 5.87 -20.56 -6.58
N ALA A 66 6.46 -19.80 -5.65
CA ALA A 66 7.72 -20.14 -5.00
C ALA A 66 7.56 -21.11 -3.82
N GLY A 67 6.33 -21.42 -3.41
CA GLY A 67 6.05 -22.21 -2.22
C GLY A 67 6.39 -21.46 -0.91
N PRO A 68 6.06 -22.03 0.26
CA PRO A 68 6.52 -21.49 1.52
C PRO A 68 8.05 -21.56 1.59
N ARG A 69 8.68 -20.47 2.04
CA ARG A 69 10.14 -20.43 2.20
C ARG A 69 10.54 -21.49 3.25
N PRO A 70 11.59 -22.29 3.01
CA PRO A 70 12.06 -23.27 3.97
C PRO A 70 12.32 -22.61 5.32
N HIS A 71 11.79 -23.18 6.39
CA HIS A 71 12.01 -22.67 7.74
C HIS A 71 13.36 -23.20 8.24
N PHE A 72 14.24 -22.32 8.69
CA PHE A 72 15.51 -22.74 9.26
C PHE A 72 15.26 -23.29 10.67
N ASP A 73 15.52 -24.59 10.86
CA ASP A 73 15.45 -25.20 12.18
C ASP A 73 16.80 -25.08 12.90
N PRO A 74 16.88 -24.27 13.98
CA PRO A 74 18.13 -24.05 14.70
C PRO A 74 18.61 -25.27 15.49
N LEU A 75 17.76 -26.28 15.74
CA LEU A 75 18.14 -27.49 16.45
C LEU A 75 18.85 -28.50 15.55
N THR A 76 18.48 -28.56 14.28
CA THR A 76 19.07 -29.48 13.28
C THR A 76 20.05 -28.80 12.34
N GLY A 77 20.08 -27.47 12.31
CA GLY A 77 20.93 -26.68 11.42
C GLY A 77 20.55 -26.80 9.94
N GLN A 78 19.35 -27.30 9.66
CA GLN A 78 18.86 -27.53 8.30
C GLN A 78 17.64 -26.67 8.00
N TYR A 79 17.47 -26.34 6.73
CA TYR A 79 16.24 -25.76 6.22
C TYR A 79 15.21 -26.88 6.07
N VAL A 80 14.15 -26.83 6.88
CA VAL A 80 13.05 -27.79 6.84
C VAL A 80 11.96 -27.20 5.96
N ASP A 81 11.59 -27.92 4.90
CA ASP A 81 10.41 -27.59 4.12
C ASP A 81 9.18 -27.69 5.04
N THR A 82 8.46 -26.59 5.22
CA THR A 82 7.17 -26.64 5.94
C THR A 82 6.27 -27.64 5.21
N PRO A 83 5.73 -28.66 5.89
CA PRO A 83 4.91 -29.67 5.25
C PRO A 83 3.72 -28.99 4.58
N HIS A 84 3.51 -29.33 3.32
CA HIS A 84 2.35 -28.93 2.55
C HIS A 84 1.12 -29.51 3.26
N ASP A 85 0.37 -28.68 3.98
CA ASP A 85 -0.96 -29.06 4.47
C ASP A 85 -1.80 -29.43 3.24
N LYS A 86 -2.02 -30.73 3.08
CA LYS A 86 -2.91 -31.31 2.08
C LYS A 86 -4.30 -31.37 2.71
N HIS A 87 -5.01 -30.25 2.82
CA HIS A 87 -6.45 -30.26 3.04
C HIS A 87 -7.13 -29.06 2.39
#